data_AF-A0A7K3H757-F1
#
_entry.id   AF-A0A7K3H757-F1
#
_cell.length_a   1.000
_cell.length_b   1.000
_cell.length_c   1.000
_cell.angle_alpha   90.00
_cell.angle_beta   90.00
_cell.angle_gamma   90.00
#
_symmetry.space_group_name_H-M   'P 1'
#
loop_
_entity.id
_entity.type
_entity.pdbx_description
1 polymer ?
#
loop_
_entity_poly.entity_id
_entity_poly.type
_entity_poly.pdbx_seq_one_letter_code
_entity_poly.pdbx_strand_id
1 'polypeptide(L)'
;MPVNDTGSLDEALERLHATGPERVGRLSNHAPMAVEALAARGRDRAIHRWLDLYRDKLEDFPARREPITETGWRAALGDPGRAADWIDHFTRQTAERPWRDVLARWWPRLLPGLYGGATHPVIRVGHAVRTLTERGETSPRVAELAHGLGYWAARHHPVTGITATAPG
;
A
#
# COMPACT_ATOMS: atom_id res chain seq x y z
N MET A 1 9.18 9.77 -31.26
CA MET A 1 9.60 10.03 -29.87
C MET A 1 8.68 9.25 -28.97
N PRO A 2 9.14 8.25 -28.21
CA PRO A 2 8.29 7.66 -27.19
C PRO A 2 8.00 8.76 -26.17
N VAL A 3 6.72 9.00 -25.89
CA VAL A 3 6.33 9.84 -24.75
C VAL A 3 6.85 9.13 -23.51
N ASN A 4 7.48 9.87 -22.59
CA ASN A 4 7.87 9.34 -21.29
C ASN A 4 6.60 8.98 -20.49
N ASP A 5 6.04 7.80 -20.75
CA ASP A 5 4.85 7.25 -20.09
C ASP A 5 5.07 6.94 -18.59
N THR A 6 6.30 7.14 -18.08
CA THR A 6 6.63 6.96 -16.66
C THR A 6 6.22 8.14 -15.78
N GLY A 7 6.05 9.35 -16.33
CA GLY A 7 5.80 10.56 -15.54
C GLY A 7 4.42 10.61 -14.89
N SER A 8 3.35 10.35 -15.65
CA SER A 8 1.98 10.56 -15.15
C SER A 8 1.58 9.62 -14.00
N LEU A 9 2.04 8.37 -14.02
CA LEU A 9 1.82 7.45 -12.91
C LEU A 9 2.59 7.90 -11.67
N ASP A 10 3.86 8.26 -11.83
CA ASP A 10 4.74 8.64 -10.73
C ASP A 10 4.23 9.92 -10.05
N GLU A 11 3.88 10.96 -10.83
CA GLU A 11 3.26 12.19 -10.34
C GLU A 11 1.91 11.95 -9.63
N ALA A 12 1.11 11.01 -10.13
CA ALA A 12 -0.16 10.65 -9.50
C ALA A 12 0.06 9.91 -8.17
N LEU A 13 1.05 9.02 -8.11
CA LEU A 13 1.43 8.34 -6.87
C LEU A 13 1.92 9.34 -5.82
N GLU A 14 2.77 10.29 -6.19
CA GLU A 14 3.24 11.36 -5.28
C GLU A 14 2.07 12.16 -4.68
N ARG A 15 1.11 12.55 -5.51
CA ARG A 15 -0.12 13.22 -5.04
C ARG A 15 -0.92 12.35 -4.07
N LEU A 16 -1.03 11.06 -4.36
CA LEU A 16 -1.79 10.12 -3.54
C LEU A 16 -1.10 9.76 -2.22
N HIS A 17 0.23 9.79 -2.19
CA HIS A 17 1.01 9.54 -0.97
C HIS A 17 0.85 10.64 0.08
N ALA A 18 0.30 11.79 -0.28
CA ALA A 18 -0.12 12.82 0.67
C ALA A 18 -1.46 12.50 1.37
N THR A 19 -2.15 11.43 0.99
CA THR A 19 -3.51 11.09 1.48
C THR A 19 -3.59 9.73 2.14
N GLY A 20 -4.52 9.61 3.09
CA GLY A 20 -4.77 8.41 3.87
C GLY A 20 -5.20 7.20 3.00
N PRO A 21 -5.01 5.98 3.52
CA PRO A 21 -5.32 4.75 2.79
C PRO A 21 -6.82 4.44 2.76
N GLU A 22 -7.67 5.25 3.41
CA GLU A 22 -9.09 4.98 3.59
C GLU A 22 -9.94 6.26 3.54
N ARG A 23 -11.24 6.04 3.37
CA ARG A 23 -12.33 6.99 3.44
C ARG A 23 -13.35 6.52 4.47
N VAL A 24 -13.93 7.44 5.24
CA VAL A 24 -14.93 7.18 6.31
C VAL A 24 -14.54 6.02 7.23
N GLY A 25 -13.24 5.91 7.53
CA GLY A 25 -12.65 4.97 8.48
C GLY A 25 -12.75 3.48 8.14
N ARG A 26 -13.17 3.10 6.92
CA ARG A 26 -13.22 1.67 6.51
C ARG A 26 -13.21 1.42 5.00
N LEU A 27 -13.54 2.41 4.17
CA LEU A 27 -13.59 2.22 2.73
C LEU A 27 -12.19 2.48 2.19
N SER A 28 -11.54 1.46 1.63
CA SER A 28 -10.19 1.63 1.07
C SER A 28 -10.14 2.74 0.03
N ASN A 29 -9.07 3.52 0.05
CA ASN A 29 -8.76 4.45 -1.02
C ASN A 29 -8.29 3.66 -2.24
N HIS A 30 -9.14 3.60 -3.28
CA HIS A 30 -8.86 2.85 -4.51
C HIS A 30 -7.95 3.59 -5.48
N ALA A 31 -7.72 4.88 -5.28
CA ALA A 31 -7.05 5.69 -6.29
C ALA A 31 -5.67 5.16 -6.72
N PRO A 32 -4.78 4.70 -5.82
CA PRO A 32 -3.49 4.15 -6.23
C PRO A 32 -3.62 2.93 -7.16
N MET A 33 -4.57 2.04 -6.88
CA MET A 33 -4.86 0.87 -7.72
C MET A 33 -5.49 1.27 -9.06
N ALA A 34 -6.34 2.29 -9.06
CA ALA A 34 -7.02 2.78 -10.27
C ALA A 34 -6.07 3.52 -11.22
N VAL A 35 -5.21 4.41 -10.71
CA VAL A 35 -4.23 5.13 -11.55
C VAL A 35 -3.20 4.16 -12.12
N GLU A 36 -2.81 3.15 -11.34
CA GLU A 36 -1.95 2.09 -11.81
C GLU A 36 -2.65 1.24 -12.89
N ALA A 37 -3.91 0.86 -12.70
CA ALA A 37 -4.67 0.12 -13.71
C ALA A 37 -4.85 0.90 -15.02
N LEU A 38 -5.03 2.22 -14.95
CA LEU A 38 -5.05 3.10 -16.13
C LEU A 38 -3.70 3.10 -16.85
N ALA A 39 -2.60 3.30 -16.12
CA ALA A 39 -1.24 3.26 -16.68
C ALA A 39 -0.96 1.90 -17.34
N ALA A 40 -1.30 0.80 -16.66
CA ALA A 40 -1.16 -0.57 -17.15
C ALA A 40 -1.92 -0.84 -18.45
N ARG A 41 -2.92 -0.03 -18.78
CA ARG A 41 -3.72 -0.12 -20.01
C ARG A 41 -3.38 0.97 -21.04
N GLY A 42 -2.26 1.68 -20.87
CA GLY A 42 -1.82 2.74 -21.76
C GLY A 42 -2.75 3.96 -21.76
N ARG A 43 -3.41 4.22 -20.62
CA ARG A 43 -4.35 5.33 -20.44
C ARG A 43 -3.76 6.46 -19.61
N ASP A 44 -2.46 6.69 -19.75
CA ASP A 44 -1.66 7.63 -18.95
C ASP A 44 -2.24 9.06 -18.99
N ARG A 45 -2.70 9.52 -20.17
CA ARG A 45 -3.36 10.82 -20.35
C ARG A 45 -4.66 11.00 -19.56
N ALA A 46 -5.29 9.92 -19.13
CA ALA A 46 -6.52 9.96 -18.35
C ALA A 46 -6.28 9.98 -16.83
N ILE A 47 -5.06 9.69 -16.36
CA ILE A 47 -4.74 9.51 -14.95
C ILE A 47 -5.07 10.75 -14.13
N HIS A 48 -4.49 11.91 -14.48
CA HIS A 48 -4.69 13.12 -13.68
C HIS A 48 -6.14 13.59 -13.71
N ARG A 49 -6.80 13.55 -14.87
CA ARG A 49 -8.23 13.90 -14.98
C ARG A 49 -9.09 12.98 -14.12
N TRP A 50 -8.82 11.68 -14.10
CA TRP A 50 -9.56 10.74 -13.26
C TRP A 50 -9.29 11.02 -11.77
N LEU A 51 -8.04 11.29 -11.40
CA LEU A 51 -7.66 11.60 -10.03
C LEU A 51 -8.31 12.90 -9.52
N ASP A 52 -8.40 13.93 -10.37
CA ASP A 52 -9.08 15.18 -10.04
C ASP A 52 -10.57 14.97 -9.73
N LEU A 53 -11.23 14.07 -10.46
CA LEU A 53 -12.63 13.67 -10.20
C LEU A 53 -12.77 12.79 -8.95
N TYR A 54 -11.72 12.09 -8.54
CA TYR A 54 -11.71 11.26 -7.34
C TYR A 54 -11.43 12.06 -6.07
N ARG A 55 -10.92 13.30 -6.17
CA ARG A 55 -10.31 14.04 -5.06
C ARG A 55 -11.19 14.15 -3.81
N ASP A 56 -12.51 14.31 -3.98
CA ASP A 56 -13.45 14.49 -2.86
C ASP A 56 -13.64 13.22 -2.03
N LYS A 57 -13.08 12.10 -2.48
CA LYS A 57 -13.05 10.82 -1.77
C LYS A 57 -11.74 10.58 -1.01
N LEU A 58 -10.75 11.47 -1.16
CA LEU A 58 -9.48 11.38 -0.46
C LEU A 58 -9.61 12.02 0.92
N GLU A 59 -9.09 11.34 1.93
CA GLU A 59 -9.06 11.82 3.32
C GLU A 59 -7.62 11.87 3.81
N ASP A 60 -7.37 12.63 4.87
CA ASP A 60 -6.05 12.75 5.48
C ASP A 60 -5.62 11.46 6.20
N PHE A 61 -4.32 11.35 6.48
CA PHE A 61 -3.83 10.28 7.34
C PHE A 61 -4.33 10.43 8.77
N PRO A 62 -4.48 9.32 9.52
CA PRO A 62 -4.45 9.41 10.98
C PRO A 62 -3.12 10.03 11.43
N ALA A 63 -3.14 10.79 12.52
CA ALA A 63 -1.92 11.35 13.08
C ALA A 63 -0.92 10.24 13.46
N ARG A 64 0.36 10.48 13.18
CA ARG A 64 1.46 9.63 13.68
C ARG A 64 1.43 9.62 15.20
N ARG A 65 1.67 8.47 15.80
CA ARG A 65 1.66 8.30 17.27
C ARG A 65 3.05 8.04 17.79
N GLU A 66 3.67 6.95 17.32
CA GLU A 66 5.01 6.55 17.72
C GLU A 66 5.65 5.67 16.63
N PRO A 67 6.98 5.71 16.47
CA PRO A 67 7.67 4.88 15.48
C PRO A 67 7.47 3.37 15.71
N ILE A 68 7.21 2.63 14.63
CA ILE A 68 7.24 1.15 14.66
C ILE A 68 8.71 0.69 14.72
N THR A 69 9.02 -0.18 15.68
CA THR A 69 10.37 -0.74 15.92
C THR A 69 10.44 -2.24 15.58
N GLU A 70 11.65 -2.72 15.31
CA GLU A 70 11.91 -4.14 14.98
C GLU A 70 11.52 -5.12 16.10
N THR A 71 11.56 -4.68 17.36
CA THR A 71 11.18 -5.49 18.51
C THR A 71 9.71 -5.32 18.90
N GLY A 72 9.11 -4.15 18.66
CA GLY A 72 7.77 -3.80 19.11
C GLY A 72 6.65 -3.91 18.06
N TRP A 73 6.97 -4.18 16.79
CA TRP A 73 6.00 -4.12 15.69
C TRP A 73 4.74 -4.98 15.87
N ARG A 74 4.84 -6.13 16.55
CA ARG A 74 3.70 -7.03 16.76
C ARG A 74 2.57 -6.38 17.54
N ALA A 75 2.90 -5.52 18.51
CA ALA A 75 1.92 -4.84 19.33
C ALA A 75 1.12 -3.77 18.56
N ALA A 76 1.64 -3.31 17.40
CA ALA A 76 1.01 -2.29 16.57
C ALA A 76 0.21 -2.88 15.39
N LEU A 77 0.25 -4.19 15.17
CA LEU A 77 -0.51 -4.82 14.09
C LEU A 77 -2.01 -4.68 14.30
N GLY A 78 -2.74 -4.38 13.23
CA GLY A 78 -4.20 -4.36 13.25
C GLY A 78 -4.81 -3.13 13.93
N ASP A 79 -4.02 -2.11 14.29
CA ASP A 79 -4.53 -0.79 14.69
C ASP A 79 -4.58 0.14 13.48
N PRO A 80 -5.79 0.47 12.95
CA PRO A 80 -5.93 1.37 11.79
C PRO A 80 -5.41 2.78 12.07
N GLY A 81 -5.45 3.21 13.33
CA GLY A 81 -4.94 4.51 13.75
C GLY A 81 -3.41 4.62 13.72
N ARG A 82 -2.70 3.50 13.48
CA ARG A 82 -1.24 3.45 13.29
C ARG A 82 -0.84 3.43 11.82
N ALA A 83 -1.76 3.64 10.87
CA ALA A 83 -1.46 3.57 9.44
C ALA A 83 -0.28 4.48 9.02
N ALA A 84 -0.24 5.71 9.51
CA ALA A 84 0.86 6.64 9.21
C ALA A 84 2.21 6.15 9.78
N ASP A 85 2.21 5.54 10.96
CA ASP A 85 3.43 5.00 11.59
C ASP A 85 3.94 3.76 10.84
N TRP A 86 3.03 2.90 10.39
CA TRP A 86 3.35 1.74 9.57
C TRP A 86 3.91 2.12 8.20
N ILE A 87 3.32 3.10 7.54
CA ILE A 87 3.79 3.59 6.24
C ILE A 87 5.17 4.24 6.37
N ASP A 88 5.41 5.04 7.42
CA ASP A 88 6.74 5.58 7.72
C ASP A 88 7.77 4.46 7.92
N HIS A 89 7.41 3.43 8.69
CA HIS A 89 8.28 2.29 8.93
C HIS A 89 8.70 1.58 7.64
N PHE A 90 7.74 1.26 6.76
CA PHE A 90 8.06 0.63 5.49
C PHE A 90 8.83 1.55 4.55
N THR A 91 8.53 2.85 4.56
CA THR A 91 9.27 3.85 3.76
C THR A 91 10.76 3.83 4.14
N ARG A 92 11.07 3.83 5.45
CA ARG A 92 12.45 3.69 5.94
C ARG A 92 13.07 2.36 5.52
N GLN A 93 12.37 1.24 5.68
CA GLN A 93 12.90 -0.07 5.27
C GLN A 93 13.22 -0.14 3.78
N THR A 94 12.36 0.38 2.92
CA THR A 94 12.57 0.37 1.46
C THR A 94 13.61 1.39 0.99
N ALA A 95 13.95 2.39 1.81
CA ALA A 95 15.07 3.28 1.55
C ALA A 95 16.43 2.64 1.88
N GLU A 96 16.44 1.72 2.85
CA GLU A 96 17.66 1.05 3.33
C GLU A 96 17.95 -0.28 2.63
N ARG A 97 16.94 -0.91 2.02
CA ARG A 97 17.02 -2.27 1.47
C ARG A 97 16.26 -2.38 0.16
N PRO A 98 16.66 -3.32 -0.74
CA PRO A 98 15.89 -3.63 -1.92
C PRO A 98 14.43 -3.97 -1.56
N TRP A 99 13.48 -3.45 -2.33
CA TRP A 99 12.05 -3.63 -2.06
C TRP A 99 11.64 -5.11 -2.02
N ARG A 100 12.32 -5.96 -2.81
CA ARG A 100 12.10 -7.42 -2.83
C ARG A 100 12.42 -8.06 -1.49
N ASP A 101 13.48 -7.61 -0.83
CA ASP A 101 13.89 -8.13 0.47
C ASP A 101 12.92 -7.69 1.55
N VAL A 102 12.46 -6.44 1.52
CA VAL A 102 11.42 -5.94 2.42
C VAL A 102 10.13 -6.74 2.24
N LEU A 103 9.67 -6.93 1.01
CA LEU A 103 8.49 -7.73 0.72
C LEU A 103 8.66 -9.17 1.21
N ALA A 104 9.74 -9.86 0.81
CA ALA A 104 10.05 -11.24 1.21
C ALA A 104 10.05 -11.43 2.73
N ARG A 105 10.56 -10.43 3.45
CA ARG A 105 10.61 -10.43 4.91
C ARG A 105 9.22 -10.27 5.53
N TRP A 106 8.31 -9.49 4.92
CA TRP A 106 7.06 -9.07 5.56
C TRP A 106 5.81 -9.80 5.09
N TRP A 107 5.74 -10.25 3.84
CA TRP A 107 4.55 -10.95 3.35
C TRP A 107 4.16 -12.16 4.22
N PRO A 108 5.08 -13.01 4.74
CA PRO A 108 4.69 -14.14 5.59
C PRO A 108 4.15 -13.71 6.96
N ARG A 109 4.57 -12.52 7.45
CA ARG A 109 4.10 -11.95 8.72
C ARG A 109 2.73 -11.34 8.60
N LEU A 110 2.38 -10.80 7.43
CA LEU A 110 1.12 -10.12 7.18
C LEU A 110 0.05 -11.08 6.63
N LEU A 111 0.46 -12.18 5.99
CA LEU A 111 -0.44 -13.18 5.40
C LEU A 111 -1.51 -13.71 6.36
N PRO A 112 -1.23 -14.00 7.66
CA PRO A 112 -2.27 -14.44 8.57
C PRO A 112 -3.46 -13.47 8.67
N GLY A 113 -3.21 -12.16 8.52
CA GLY A 113 -4.23 -11.10 8.58
C GLY A 113 -4.72 -10.59 7.23
N LEU A 114 -4.61 -11.40 6.17
CA LEU A 114 -4.98 -11.07 4.78
C LEU A 114 -6.38 -10.44 4.62
N TYR A 115 -7.35 -10.88 5.42
CA TYR A 115 -8.75 -10.46 5.32
C TYR A 115 -8.99 -9.01 5.77
N GLY A 116 -8.02 -8.43 6.48
CA GLY A 116 -8.03 -7.03 6.89
C GLY A 116 -8.30 -6.07 5.74
N GLY A 117 -9.17 -5.08 5.96
CA GLY A 117 -9.54 -4.09 4.94
C GLY A 117 -10.20 -4.72 3.71
N ALA A 118 -10.97 -5.79 3.89
CA ALA A 118 -11.62 -6.54 2.81
C ALA A 118 -10.63 -6.91 1.68
N THR A 119 -9.44 -7.39 2.06
CA THR A 119 -8.32 -7.79 1.17
C THR A 119 -7.73 -6.69 0.29
N HIS A 120 -8.22 -5.45 0.35
CA HIS A 120 -7.69 -4.36 -0.45
C HIS A 120 -6.23 -4.01 -0.16
N PRO A 121 -5.70 -4.11 1.07
CA PRO A 121 -4.28 -3.86 1.30
C PRO A 121 -3.35 -4.79 0.51
N VAL A 122 -3.65 -6.09 0.46
CA VAL A 122 -2.84 -7.05 -0.32
C VAL A 122 -3.02 -6.83 -1.83
N ILE A 123 -4.22 -6.45 -2.28
CA ILE A 123 -4.46 -6.10 -3.69
C ILE A 123 -3.60 -4.89 -4.06
N ARG A 124 -3.58 -3.85 -3.22
CA ARG A 124 -2.73 -2.65 -3.39
C ARG A 124 -1.25 -3.01 -3.48
N VAL A 125 -0.76 -3.90 -2.61
CA VAL A 125 0.61 -4.44 -2.71
C VAL A 125 0.84 -5.16 -4.04
N GLY A 126 -0.12 -5.96 -4.51
CA GLY A 126 -0.05 -6.62 -5.82
C GLY A 126 0.10 -5.63 -6.98
N HIS A 127 -0.67 -4.54 -6.98
CA HIS A 127 -0.54 -3.46 -7.96
C HIS A 127 0.85 -2.79 -7.92
N ALA A 128 1.37 -2.52 -6.72
CA ALA A 128 2.71 -1.96 -6.55
C ALA A 128 3.81 -2.91 -7.07
N VAL A 129 3.73 -4.20 -6.73
CA VAL A 129 4.70 -5.22 -7.17
C VAL A 129 4.66 -5.39 -8.69
N ARG A 130 3.47 -5.40 -9.30
CA ARG A 130 3.33 -5.45 -10.76
C ARG A 130 4.00 -4.24 -11.41
N THR A 131 3.75 -3.04 -10.89
CA THR A 131 4.36 -1.80 -11.37
C THR A 131 5.89 -1.84 -11.31
N LEU A 132 6.45 -2.24 -10.15
CA LEU A 132 7.89 -2.35 -9.95
C LEU A 132 8.53 -3.38 -10.89
N THR A 133 7.84 -4.50 -11.16
CA THR A 133 8.35 -5.57 -12.01
C THR A 133 8.26 -5.24 -13.49
N GLU A 134 7.15 -4.63 -13.94
CA GLU A 134 6.89 -4.38 -15.37
C GLU A 134 7.45 -3.05 -15.86
N ARG A 135 7.53 -2.03 -14.99
CA ARG A 135 7.90 -0.65 -15.37
C ARG A 135 9.21 -0.18 -14.74
N GLY A 136 9.80 -0.98 -13.85
CA GLY A 136 11.02 -0.66 -13.14
C GLY A 136 10.81 0.26 -11.94
N GLU A 137 11.92 0.48 -11.24
CA GLU A 137 11.95 1.18 -9.95
C GLU A 137 12.07 2.69 -10.14
N THR A 138 11.21 3.43 -9.44
CA THR A 138 11.33 4.87 -9.19
C THR A 138 10.92 5.13 -7.75
N SER A 139 11.34 6.27 -7.17
CA SER A 139 11.03 6.59 -5.77
C SER A 139 9.53 6.54 -5.46
N PRO A 140 8.61 7.08 -6.30
CA PRO A 140 7.17 6.97 -6.06
C PRO A 140 6.66 5.52 -6.12
N ARG A 141 7.19 4.67 -7.01
CA ARG A 141 6.73 3.27 -7.12
C ARG A 141 7.16 2.43 -5.93
N VAL A 142 8.37 2.66 -5.43
CA VAL A 142 8.86 2.01 -4.20
C VAL A 142 8.08 2.50 -2.99
N ALA A 143 7.79 3.81 -2.92
CA ALA A 143 6.92 4.37 -1.89
C ALA A 143 5.51 3.76 -1.93
N GLU A 144 4.94 3.51 -3.11
CA GLU A 144 3.62 2.87 -3.21
C GLU A 144 3.60 1.46 -2.60
N LEU A 145 4.69 0.69 -2.74
CA LEU A 145 4.82 -0.58 -2.03
C LEU A 145 4.83 -0.38 -0.50
N ALA A 146 5.57 0.62 -0.01
CA ALA A 146 5.59 0.94 1.42
C ALA A 146 4.20 1.35 1.93
N HIS A 147 3.45 2.13 1.15
CA HIS A 147 2.07 2.49 1.46
C HIS A 147 1.15 1.27 1.50
N GLY A 148 1.26 0.36 0.53
CA GLY A 148 0.50 -0.89 0.51
C GLY A 148 0.80 -1.80 1.71
N LEU A 149 2.09 -2.01 2.02
CA LEU A 149 2.52 -2.82 3.17
C LEU A 149 2.09 -2.18 4.50
N GLY A 150 2.23 -0.86 4.63
CA GLY A 150 1.83 -0.14 5.84
C GLY A 150 0.33 -0.20 6.07
N TYR A 151 -0.47 -0.08 5.01
CA TYR A 151 -1.91 -0.27 5.09
C TYR A 151 -2.28 -1.71 5.49
N TRP A 152 -1.59 -2.72 4.94
CA TRP A 152 -1.81 -4.11 5.29
C TRP A 152 -1.49 -4.39 6.76
N ALA A 153 -0.38 -3.87 7.27
CA ALA A 153 -0.03 -4.00 8.68
C ALA A 153 -1.04 -3.31 9.61
N ALA A 154 -1.50 -2.11 9.27
CA ALA A 154 -2.49 -1.37 10.06
C ALA A 154 -3.88 -2.03 10.06
N ARG A 155 -4.26 -2.70 8.97
CA ARG A 155 -5.52 -3.45 8.87
C ARG A 155 -5.41 -4.94 9.17
N HIS A 156 -4.22 -5.43 9.48
CA HIS A 156 -3.96 -6.84 9.73
C HIS A 156 -4.97 -7.43 10.71
N HIS A 157 -5.79 -8.36 10.23
CA HIS A 157 -6.83 -8.98 11.03
C HIS A 157 -6.82 -10.50 10.81
N PRO A 158 -6.18 -11.27 11.71
CA PRO A 158 -6.09 -12.71 11.53
C PRO A 158 -7.45 -13.37 11.73
N VAL A 159 -7.67 -14.49 11.03
CA VAL A 159 -8.80 -15.36 11.35
C VAL A 159 -8.46 -16.09 12.64
N THR A 160 -9.29 -15.88 13.66
CA THR A 160 -9.17 -16.56 14.96
C THR A 160 -10.10 -17.77 15.01
N GLY A 161 -9.82 -18.71 15.92
CA GLY A 161 -10.69 -19.88 16.13
C GLY A 161 -10.57 -20.97 15.06
N ILE A 162 -9.52 -20.96 14.23
CA ILE A 162 -9.22 -22.07 13.31
C ILE A 162 -8.62 -23.23 14.13
N THR A 163 -9.37 -24.30 14.31
CA THR A 163 -8.83 -25.59 14.77
C THR A 163 -8.35 -26.36 13.56
N ALA A 164 -7.08 -26.78 13.55
CA ALA A 164 -6.60 -27.69 12.52
C ALA A 164 -7.41 -29.00 12.61
N THR A 165 -8.12 -29.36 11.55
CA THR A 165 -8.66 -30.72 11.42
C THR A 165 -7.48 -31.69 11.44
N ALA A 166 -7.53 -32.68 12.33
CA ALA A 166 -6.51 -33.72 12.40
C ALA A 166 -6.30 -34.33 11.00
N PRO A 167 -5.05 -34.61 10.60
CA PRO A 167 -4.81 -35.31 9.35
C PRO A 167 -5.52 -36.67 9.39
N GLY A 168 -6.35 -36.92 8.38
CA GLY A 168 -6.99 -38.23 8.15
C GLY A 168 -6.05 -39.23 7.49
#